data_AF-A0A2P2HVU7-F1
#
_entry.id   AF-A0A2P2HVU7-F1
#
_cell.length_a   1.000
_cell.length_b   1.000
_cell.length_c   1.000
_cell.angle_alpha   90.00
_cell.angle_beta   90.00
_cell.angle_gamma   90.00
#
_symmetry.space_group_name_H-M   'P 1'
#
loop_
_entity.id
_entity.type
_entity.pdbx_description
1 polymer ?
#
loop_
_entity_poly.entity_id
_entity_poly.type
_entity_poly.pdbx_seq_one_letter_code
_entity_poly.pdbx_strand_id
1 'polypeptide(L)'
;HKYMDNIFKEHKDSLHPYTHKDLDFGGVSVESLGVEGELKTYFENYEFDLRNAVDSAAGIEEVEIHANVHRLNHNDFSFVADVNNNNDNEVLGTFRVYLCPQYDNNGEQFDYSNGHWHCIEMDKFWKKLSPGGNHIVRKS
;
A
#
# COMPACT_ATOMS: atom_id res chain seq x y z
N HIS A 1 -18.71 3.79 8.17
CA HIS A 1 -17.90 4.00 6.96
C HIS A 1 -18.29 3.08 5.80
N LYS A 2 -18.37 1.74 5.96
CA LYS A 2 -18.76 0.82 4.87
C LYS A 2 -20.05 1.17 4.12
N TYR A 3 -21.11 1.61 4.82
CA TYR A 3 -22.33 2.07 4.15
C TYR A 3 -22.09 3.25 3.20
N MET A 4 -21.32 4.24 3.64
CA MET A 4 -20.98 5.41 2.83
C MET A 4 -20.05 5.04 1.65
N ASP A 5 -19.14 4.10 1.88
CA ASP A 5 -18.26 3.54 0.86
C ASP A 5 -19.06 2.87 -0.28
N ASN A 6 -20.14 2.16 0.05
CA ASN A 6 -21.03 1.58 -0.97
C ASN A 6 -21.72 2.65 -1.84
N ILE A 7 -22.07 3.82 -1.28
CA ILE A 7 -22.65 4.92 -2.08
C ILE A 7 -21.62 5.43 -3.10
N PHE A 8 -20.35 5.56 -2.70
CA PHE A 8 -19.28 5.91 -3.63
C PHE A 8 -19.01 4.82 -4.66
N LYS A 9 -19.07 3.56 -4.24
CA LYS A 9 -18.93 2.40 -5.12
C LYS A 9 -20.02 2.40 -6.21
N GLU A 10 -21.29 2.59 -5.85
CA GLU A 10 -22.39 2.68 -6.81
C GLU A 10 -22.14 3.77 -7.86
N HIS A 11 -21.66 4.94 -7.44
CA HIS A 11 -21.27 5.98 -8.37
C HIS A 11 -20.09 5.55 -9.27
N LYS A 12 -19.05 4.93 -8.72
CA LYS A 12 -17.88 4.45 -9.49
C LYS A 12 -18.25 3.36 -10.49
N ASP A 13 -19.12 2.44 -10.10
CA ASP A 13 -19.63 1.37 -10.95
C ASP A 13 -20.51 1.91 -12.10
N SER A 14 -21.10 3.11 -11.95
CA SER A 14 -21.87 3.74 -13.03
C SER A 14 -21.01 4.37 -14.13
N LEU A 15 -19.70 4.52 -13.90
CA LEU A 15 -18.77 5.06 -14.90
C LEU A 15 -18.45 4.01 -15.96
N HIS A 16 -18.11 4.47 -17.16
CA HIS A 16 -17.67 3.57 -18.22
C HIS A 16 -16.34 2.90 -17.81
N PRO A 17 -16.21 1.57 -17.97
CA PRO A 17 -14.96 0.87 -17.71
C PRO A 17 -13.81 1.47 -18.53
N TYR A 18 -12.61 1.48 -17.96
CA TYR A 18 -11.42 1.91 -18.67
C TYR A 18 -11.20 1.07 -19.93
N THR A 19 -10.89 1.74 -21.03
CA THR A 19 -10.46 1.10 -22.28
C THR A 19 -8.96 0.79 -22.21
N HIS A 20 -8.47 -0.03 -23.14
CA HIS A 20 -7.03 -0.26 -23.27
C HIS A 20 -6.25 1.06 -23.37
N LYS A 21 -6.76 2.02 -24.16
CA LYS A 21 -6.11 3.33 -24.34
C LYS A 21 -6.04 4.15 -23.05
N ASP A 22 -6.96 3.95 -22.12
CA ASP A 22 -6.98 4.68 -20.84
C ASP A 22 -5.98 4.12 -19.83
N LEU A 23 -5.64 2.83 -19.94
CA LEU A 23 -4.71 2.13 -19.04
C LEU A 23 -3.30 2.01 -19.62
N ASP A 24 -3.18 2.03 -20.95
CA ASP A 24 -1.92 1.81 -21.65
C ASP A 24 -0.92 2.93 -21.37
N PHE A 25 0.29 2.53 -21.01
CA PHE A 25 1.43 3.42 -20.92
C PHE A 25 2.41 3.05 -22.05
N GLY A 26 2.17 3.66 -23.21
CA GLY A 26 2.83 3.28 -24.46
C GLY A 26 4.35 3.13 -24.35
N GLY A 27 4.84 1.98 -24.82
CA GLY A 27 6.26 1.65 -24.86
C GLY A 27 6.84 1.21 -23.50
N VAL A 28 6.06 1.14 -22.42
CA VAL A 28 6.53 0.68 -21.11
C VAL A 28 5.87 -0.65 -20.74
N SER A 29 6.67 -1.66 -20.40
CA SER A 29 6.21 -2.97 -19.95
C SER A 29 6.81 -3.33 -18.60
N VAL A 30 6.00 -3.93 -17.72
CA VAL A 30 6.48 -4.56 -16.48
C VAL A 30 6.78 -6.02 -16.82
N GLU A 31 8.06 -6.40 -16.75
CA GLU A 31 8.53 -7.75 -17.09
C GLU A 31 8.47 -8.69 -15.88
N SER A 32 8.74 -8.15 -14.68
CA SER A 32 8.70 -8.91 -13.44
C SER A 32 8.22 -8.04 -12.27
N LEU A 33 7.58 -8.67 -11.30
CA LEU A 33 7.27 -8.08 -10.00
C LEU A 33 7.45 -9.16 -8.93
N GLY A 34 8.16 -8.81 -7.87
CA GLY A 34 8.45 -9.69 -6.75
C GLY A 34 8.62 -8.93 -5.44
N VAL A 35 8.80 -9.70 -4.37
CA VAL A 35 9.09 -9.20 -3.03
C VAL A 35 10.36 -9.87 -2.55
N GLU A 36 11.33 -9.06 -2.13
CA GLU A 36 12.50 -9.51 -1.39
C GLU A 36 12.24 -9.40 0.11
N GLY A 37 12.50 -10.47 0.84
CA GLY A 37 12.15 -10.60 2.26
C GLY A 37 10.85 -11.38 2.48
N GLU A 38 10.55 -11.68 3.74
CA GLU A 38 9.34 -12.41 4.14
C GLU A 38 8.24 -11.42 4.56
N LEU A 39 7.06 -11.53 3.94
CA LEU A 39 5.87 -10.79 4.38
C LEU A 39 5.33 -11.43 5.66
N LYS A 40 5.88 -11.01 6.80
CA LYS A 40 5.54 -11.56 8.11
C LYS A 40 5.10 -10.46 9.07
N THR A 41 3.96 -10.66 9.69
CA THR A 41 3.43 -9.79 10.74
C THR A 41 3.63 -10.39 12.13
N TYR A 42 3.70 -9.52 13.12
CA TYR A 42 3.82 -9.89 14.53
C TYR A 42 3.21 -8.79 15.41
N PHE A 43 3.01 -9.09 16.69
CA PHE A 43 2.66 -8.07 17.68
C PHE A 43 3.91 -7.63 18.42
N GLU A 44 4.08 -6.32 18.53
CA GLU A 44 5.11 -5.69 19.36
C GLU A 44 4.50 -5.00 20.57
N ASN A 45 5.32 -4.81 21.61
CA ASN A 45 4.98 -3.96 22.74
C ASN A 45 5.44 -2.54 22.43
N TYR A 46 4.51 -1.59 22.52
CA TYR A 46 4.77 -0.17 22.32
C TYR A 46 4.40 0.60 23.57
N GLU A 47 5.37 1.36 24.08
CA GLU A 47 5.21 2.17 25.27
C GLU A 47 5.10 3.65 24.89
N PHE A 48 4.15 4.36 25.50
CA PHE A 48 4.03 5.81 25.34
C PHE A 48 3.70 6.52 26.65
N ASP A 49 4.16 7.76 26.74
CA ASP A 49 4.07 8.62 27.92
C ASP A 49 2.65 9.17 28.13
N LEU A 50 2.16 9.12 29.37
CA LEU A 50 0.84 9.59 29.78
C LEU A 50 0.87 10.85 30.65
N ARG A 51 2.02 11.47 30.91
CA ARG A 51 2.13 12.64 31.79
C ARG A 51 1.26 13.80 31.36
N ASN A 52 1.09 14.02 30.05
CA ASN A 52 0.21 15.06 29.50
C ASN A 52 -1.30 14.76 29.67
N ALA A 53 -1.67 13.56 30.12
CA ALA A 53 -3.06 13.17 30.36
C ALA A 53 -3.49 13.34 31.83
N VAL A 54 -2.57 13.70 32.72
CA VAL A 54 -2.83 13.89 34.15
C VAL A 54 -2.50 15.31 34.59
N ASP A 55 -3.28 15.85 35.53
CA ASP A 55 -3.03 17.17 36.08
C ASP A 55 -1.79 17.14 36.98
N SER A 56 -0.81 18.00 36.69
CA SER A 56 0.32 18.24 37.58
C SER A 56 0.01 19.38 38.56
N ALA A 57 0.24 19.15 39.85
CA ALA A 57 0.05 20.17 40.88
C ALA A 57 1.37 20.86 41.22
N ALA A 58 1.33 22.17 41.47
CA ALA A 58 2.52 22.95 41.81
C ALA A 58 3.17 22.43 43.10
N GLY A 59 4.46 22.09 43.02
CA GLY A 59 5.24 21.56 44.13
C GLY A 59 5.22 20.03 44.30
N ILE A 60 4.55 19.30 43.39
CA ILE A 60 4.65 17.84 43.29
C ILE A 60 5.60 17.50 42.15
N GLU A 61 6.57 16.61 42.39
CA GLU A 61 7.45 16.10 41.34
C GLU A 61 6.66 15.28 40.32
N GLU A 62 6.95 15.49 39.03
CA GLU A 62 6.39 14.64 37.98
C GLU A 62 6.85 13.19 38.17
N VAL A 63 5.88 12.26 38.16
CA VAL A 63 6.16 10.83 38.15
C VAL A 63 6.10 10.30 36.72
N GLU A 64 6.96 9.36 36.40
CA GLU A 64 6.90 8.66 35.11
C GLU A 64 5.65 7.78 35.05
N ILE A 65 4.77 8.07 34.08
CA ILE A 65 3.56 7.28 33.82
C ILE A 65 3.59 6.89 32.36
N HIS A 66 3.59 5.58 32.11
CA HIS A 66 3.60 5.01 30.77
C HIS A 66 2.42 4.07 30.57
N ALA A 67 1.89 4.03 29.35
CA ALA A 67 1.00 2.98 28.88
C ALA A 67 1.73 2.04 27.94
N ASN A 68 1.55 0.74 28.13
CA ASN A 68 2.05 -0.29 27.23
C ASN A 68 0.88 -0.89 26.45
N VAL A 69 1.00 -0.92 25.12
CA VAL A 69 -0.01 -1.48 24.22
C VAL A 69 0.62 -2.44 23.22
N HIS A 70 -0.10 -3.50 22.90
CA HIS A 70 0.26 -4.38 21.80
C HIS A 70 -0.15 -3.75 20.47
N ARG A 71 0.77 -3.64 19.52
CA ARG A 71 0.51 -3.12 18.17
C ARG A 71 0.92 -4.15 17.13
N LEU A 72 0.16 -4.22 16.04
CA LEU A 72 0.55 -5.01 14.87
C LEU A 72 1.73 -4.33 14.19
N ASN A 73 2.76 -5.11 13.84
CA ASN A 73 3.92 -4.68 13.07
C ASN A 73 4.29 -5.76 12.03
N HIS A 74 5.27 -5.48 11.17
CA HIS A 74 5.77 -6.39 10.14
C HIS A 74 7.29 -6.37 10.04
N ASN A 75 7.86 -7.39 9.40
CA ASN A 75 9.27 -7.40 9.01
C ASN A 75 9.50 -6.48 7.81
N ASP A 76 10.69 -5.88 7.71
CA ASP A 76 11.11 -5.12 6.52
C ASP A 76 11.10 -6.03 5.28
N PHE A 77 10.59 -5.50 4.17
CA PHE A 77 10.64 -6.14 2.85
C PHE A 77 10.90 -5.09 1.76
N SER A 78 11.11 -5.53 0.52
CA SER A 78 11.23 -4.64 -0.63
C SER A 78 10.47 -5.17 -1.84
N PHE A 79 9.72 -4.30 -2.51
CA PHE A 79 9.19 -4.59 -3.83
C PHE A 79 10.31 -4.49 -4.86
N VAL A 80 10.40 -5.49 -5.73
CA VAL A 80 11.37 -5.53 -6.83
C VAL A 80 10.60 -5.68 -8.13
N ALA A 81 10.84 -4.77 -9.07
CA ALA A 81 10.22 -4.81 -10.38
C ALA A 81 11.25 -4.56 -11.48
N ASP A 82 11.22 -5.40 -12.51
CA ASP A 82 11.93 -5.13 -13.76
C ASP A 82 10.96 -4.52 -14.77
N VAL A 83 11.29 -3.34 -15.25
CA VAL A 83 10.46 -2.56 -16.17
C VAL A 83 11.26 -2.22 -17.40
N ASN A 84 10.72 -2.49 -18.58
CA ASN A 84 11.36 -2.15 -19.84
C ASN A 84 10.68 -0.93 -20.48
N ASN A 85 11.48 0.03 -20.93
CA ASN A 85 11.03 1.20 -21.67
C ASN A 85 11.55 1.12 -23.11
N ASN A 86 10.68 0.75 -24.05
CA ASN A 86 10.96 0.65 -25.48
C ASN A 86 10.90 2.00 -26.21
N ASN A 87 10.69 3.12 -25.51
CA ASN A 87 10.79 4.44 -26.12
C ASN A 87 12.26 4.88 -26.25
N ASP A 88 12.53 5.77 -27.21
CA ASP A 88 13.88 6.32 -27.42
C ASP A 88 14.29 7.38 -26.37
N ASN A 89 13.37 7.76 -25.48
CA ASN A 89 13.58 8.78 -24.45
C ASN A 89 13.21 8.30 -23.04
N GLU A 90 13.76 8.99 -22.04
CA GLU A 90 13.36 8.82 -20.65
C GLU A 90 11.88 9.22 -20.47
N VAL A 91 11.14 8.41 -19.72
CA VAL A 91 9.74 8.68 -19.36
C VAL A 91 9.55 8.68 -17.84
N LEU A 92 8.62 9.48 -17.34
CA LEU A 92 8.26 9.53 -15.93
C LEU A 92 7.04 8.63 -15.69
N GLY A 93 7.23 7.54 -14.96
CA GLY A 93 6.16 6.61 -14.57
C GLY A 93 5.70 6.83 -13.14
N THR A 94 4.41 6.57 -12.88
CA THR A 94 3.89 6.44 -11.51
C THR A 94 3.66 4.96 -11.21
N PHE A 95 4.37 4.45 -10.22
CA PHE A 95 4.18 3.11 -9.68
C PHE A 95 3.05 3.15 -8.67
N ARG A 96 2.05 2.27 -8.84
CA ARG A 96 0.91 2.11 -7.94
C ARG A 96 0.83 0.66 -7.54
N VAL A 97 1.14 0.37 -6.28
CA VAL A 97 1.19 -1.00 -5.76
C VAL A 97 -0.02 -1.23 -4.88
N TYR A 98 -0.79 -2.27 -5.21
CA TYR A 98 -1.99 -2.67 -4.46
C TYR A 98 -1.84 -4.10 -3.98
N LEU A 99 -2.33 -4.38 -2.77
CA LEU A 99 -2.48 -5.74 -2.25
C LEU A 99 -3.97 -6.09 -2.28
N CYS A 100 -4.32 -7.15 -3.01
CA CYS A 100 -5.70 -7.61 -3.17
C CYS A 100 -5.85 -9.02 -2.59
N PRO A 101 -6.93 -9.32 -1.85
CA PRO A 101 -7.19 -10.69 -1.41
C PRO A 101 -7.54 -11.57 -2.62
N GLN A 102 -7.02 -12.79 -2.63
CA GLN A 102 -7.38 -13.78 -3.66
C GLN A 102 -8.66 -14.54 -3.32
N TYR A 103 -8.93 -14.74 -2.04
CA TYR A 103 -10.05 -15.52 -1.53
C TYR A 103 -10.86 -14.71 -0.53
N ASP A 104 -12.17 -14.95 -0.51
CA ASP A 104 -13.07 -14.41 0.49
C ASP A 104 -13.04 -15.23 1.80
N ASN A 105 -13.89 -14.86 2.77
CA ASN A 105 -13.97 -15.55 4.06
C ASN A 105 -14.57 -16.96 3.97
N ASN A 106 -15.22 -17.32 2.87
CA ASN A 106 -15.76 -18.65 2.61
C ASN A 106 -14.77 -19.53 1.82
N GLY A 107 -13.63 -18.97 1.40
CA GLY A 107 -12.63 -19.64 0.57
C GLY A 107 -12.96 -19.60 -0.93
N GLU A 108 -13.94 -18.80 -1.35
CA GLU A 108 -14.24 -18.59 -2.76
C GLU A 108 -13.26 -17.58 -3.35
N GLN A 109 -12.77 -17.87 -4.56
CA GLN A 109 -11.85 -16.97 -5.25
C GLN A 109 -12.60 -15.71 -5.73
N PHE A 110 -12.03 -14.53 -5.47
CA PHE A 110 -12.58 -13.29 -6.00
C PHE A 110 -12.50 -13.28 -7.53
N ASP A 111 -13.63 -12.96 -8.17
CA ASP A 111 -13.62 -12.54 -9.57
C ASP A 111 -12.99 -11.15 -9.70
N TYR A 112 -12.32 -10.89 -10.82
CA TYR A 112 -11.64 -9.62 -11.09
C TYR A 112 -12.59 -8.41 -10.97
N SER A 113 -13.85 -8.59 -11.38
CA SER A 113 -14.89 -7.56 -11.30
C SER A 113 -15.24 -7.17 -9.86
N ASN A 114 -15.13 -8.08 -8.90
CA ASN A 114 -15.56 -7.88 -7.52
C ASN A 114 -14.39 -7.70 -6.54
N GLY A 115 -13.21 -8.25 -6.84
CA GLY A 115 -12.04 -8.19 -5.97
C GLY A 115 -11.39 -6.80 -5.88
N HIS A 116 -11.56 -5.95 -6.90
CA HIS A 116 -10.85 -4.67 -6.99
C HIS A 116 -11.18 -3.71 -5.83
N TRP A 117 -12.40 -3.75 -5.29
CA TRP A 117 -12.82 -2.90 -4.17
C TRP A 117 -12.29 -3.39 -2.81
N HIS A 118 -11.68 -4.57 -2.77
CA HIS A 118 -11.04 -5.13 -1.58
C HIS A 118 -9.52 -4.92 -1.57
N CYS A 119 -8.97 -4.29 -2.60
CA CYS A 119 -7.55 -3.98 -2.66
C CYS A 119 -7.20 -2.82 -1.73
N ILE A 120 -6.08 -2.93 -1.03
CA ILE A 120 -5.49 -1.82 -0.26
C ILE A 120 -4.28 -1.25 -1.00
N GLU A 121 -4.13 0.06 -0.97
CA GLU A 121 -2.95 0.74 -1.52
C GLU A 121 -1.75 0.48 -0.59
N MET A 122 -0.68 -0.08 -1.16
CA MET A 122 0.57 -0.32 -0.45
C MET A 122 1.56 0.81 -0.65
N ASP A 123 1.66 1.34 -1.88
CA ASP A 123 2.56 2.45 -2.19
C ASP A 123 2.17 3.17 -3.49
N LYS A 124 2.60 4.43 -3.58
CA LYS A 124 2.49 5.28 -4.77
C LYS A 124 3.70 6.19 -4.89
N PHE A 125 4.54 5.96 -5.90
CA PHE A 125 5.77 6.73 -6.10
C PHE A 125 6.09 6.93 -7.57
N TRP A 126 6.95 7.93 -7.83
CA TRP A 126 7.26 8.38 -9.18
C TRP A 126 8.71 7.98 -9.49
N LYS A 127 8.96 7.46 -10.68
CA LYS A 127 10.31 7.05 -11.10
C LYS A 127 10.52 7.38 -12.57
N LYS A 128 11.68 7.93 -12.87
CA LYS A 128 12.17 8.11 -14.24
C LYS A 128 12.70 6.78 -14.76
N LEU A 129 12.24 6.38 -15.94
CA LEU A 129 12.60 5.14 -16.62
C LEU A 129 13.45 5.49 -17.85
N SER A 130 14.70 5.08 -17.84
CA SER A 130 15.61 5.24 -18.99
C SER A 130 15.22 4.26 -20.11
N PRO A 131 15.53 4.54 -21.38
CA PRO A 131 15.36 3.57 -22.46
C PRO A 131 16.02 2.21 -22.13
N GLY A 132 15.32 1.12 -22.43
CA GLY A 132 15.71 -0.25 -22.09
C GLY A 132 15.25 -0.71 -20.71
N GLY A 133 15.96 -1.69 -20.15
CA GLY A 133 15.63 -2.32 -18.86
C GLY A 133 15.96 -1.45 -17.65
N ASN A 134 15.00 -1.36 -16.72
CA ASN A 134 15.09 -0.64 -15.46
C ASN A 134 14.79 -1.60 -14.31
N HIS A 135 15.75 -1.76 -13.40
CA HIS A 135 15.57 -2.53 -12.17
C HIS A 135 15.18 -1.60 -11.02
N ILE A 136 14.05 -1.86 -10.38
CA ILE A 136 13.44 -0.96 -9.39
C ILE A 136 13.30 -1.71 -8.07
N VAL A 137 13.92 -1.17 -7.03
CA VAL A 137 13.80 -1.68 -5.66
C VAL A 137 13.15 -0.60 -4.79
N ARG A 138 12.09 -0.97 -4.07
CA ARG A 138 11.33 -0.06 -3.20
C ARG A 138 11.11 -0.70 -1.83
N LYS A 139 11.75 -0.14 -0.81
CA LYS A 139 11.64 -0.61 0.58
C LYS A 139 10.25 -0.28 1.17
N SER A 140 9.71 -1.22 1.95
CA SER A 140 8.51 -1.07 2.79
C SER A 140 8.66 0.00 3.85
#